data_AF-A0A8J3R8F6-F1
#
_entry.id   AF-A0A8J3R8F6-F1
#
_cell.length_a   1.000
_cell.length_b   1.000
_cell.length_c   1.000
_cell.angle_alpha   90.00
_cell.angle_beta   90.00
_cell.angle_gamma   90.00
#
_symmetry.space_group_name_H-M   'P 1'
#
loop_
_entity.id
_entity.type
_entity.pdbx_description
1 polymer ?
#
loop_
_entity_poly.entity_id
_entity_poly.type
_entity_poly.pdbx_seq_one_letter_code
_entity_poly.pdbx_strand_id
1 'polypeptide(L)'
;MIGDGELAEMLEQARQLREGFASTAPRPWDAATAGAELAVQLGHLALCVARCHGIDVADYCDPARPISDIGDELADVTLAALSISILDGAPPTASQDGGSPGSEIEALLLLLICAGRAAEAGLVSAGYRHQPTGTPPPVPEACAATLRAADHFARLFDLDLPEEFRAMYDDASRFLCSHQGAQT
;
A
#
# COMPACT_ATOMS: atom_id res chain seq x y z
N MET A 1 4.39 -16.28 1.55
CA MET A 1 5.06 -15.21 2.30
C MET A 1 6.07 -14.58 1.40
N ILE A 2 6.08 -13.25 1.35
CA ILE A 2 7.09 -12.44 0.67
C ILE A 2 8.46 -12.76 1.30
N GLY A 3 9.42 -13.19 0.48
CA GLY A 3 10.79 -13.47 0.92
C GLY A 3 11.62 -12.20 1.12
N ASP A 4 12.69 -12.28 1.90
CA ASP A 4 13.57 -11.13 2.19
C ASP A 4 14.13 -10.46 0.91
N GLY A 5 14.44 -11.27 -0.12
CA GLY A 5 14.93 -10.77 -1.40
C GLY A 5 13.85 -9.99 -2.18
N GLU A 6 12.62 -10.48 -2.17
CA GLU A 6 11.47 -9.83 -2.80
C GLU A 6 11.13 -8.53 -2.09
N LEU A 7 11.12 -8.53 -0.74
CA LEU A 7 10.89 -7.32 0.04
C LEU A 7 11.96 -6.26 -0.24
N ALA A 8 13.23 -6.65 -0.35
CA ALA A 8 14.31 -5.74 -0.68
C ALA A 8 14.15 -5.13 -2.09
N GLU A 9 13.74 -5.94 -3.07
CA GLU A 9 13.44 -5.48 -4.44
C GLU A 9 12.27 -4.49 -4.44
N MET A 10 11.16 -4.83 -3.80
CA MET A 10 9.97 -3.97 -3.70
C MET A 10 10.27 -2.65 -2.99
N LEU A 11 11.10 -2.66 -1.95
CA LEU A 11 11.55 -1.45 -1.26
C LEU A 11 12.35 -0.52 -2.16
N GLU A 12 13.24 -1.08 -2.98
CA GLU A 12 14.04 -0.30 -3.94
C GLU A 12 13.16 0.28 -5.04
N GLN A 13 12.25 -0.52 -5.62
CA GLN A 13 11.27 -0.06 -6.59
C GLN A 13 10.37 1.04 -6.02
N ALA A 14 9.85 0.87 -4.81
CA ALA A 14 9.04 1.88 -4.13
C ALA A 14 9.84 3.19 -3.92
N ARG A 15 11.12 3.11 -3.58
CA ARG A 15 11.99 4.29 -3.43
C ARG A 15 12.13 5.02 -4.77
N GLN A 16 12.40 4.30 -5.86
CA GLN A 16 12.53 4.86 -7.19
C GLN A 16 11.24 5.55 -7.65
N LEU A 17 10.07 4.93 -7.41
CA LEU A 17 8.78 5.56 -7.68
C LEU A 17 8.57 6.82 -6.84
N ARG A 18 8.92 6.81 -5.54
CA ARG A 18 8.80 8.00 -4.68
C ARG A 18 9.69 9.15 -5.13
N GLU A 19 10.91 8.87 -5.56
CA GLU A 19 11.78 9.88 -6.14
C GLU A 19 11.23 10.41 -7.46
N GLY A 20 10.77 9.53 -8.36
CA GLY A 20 10.23 9.90 -9.67
C GLY A 20 8.98 10.77 -9.58
N PHE A 21 8.04 10.41 -8.71
CA PHE A 21 6.80 11.16 -8.49
C PHE A 21 6.93 12.36 -7.55
N ALA A 22 8.09 12.59 -6.91
CA ALA A 22 8.27 13.75 -6.02
C ALA A 22 7.99 15.09 -6.72
N SER A 23 8.26 15.16 -8.03
CA SER A 23 8.03 16.36 -8.86
C SER A 23 6.58 16.54 -9.32
N THR A 24 5.74 15.51 -9.21
CA THR A 24 4.34 15.56 -9.69
C THR A 24 3.38 16.08 -8.61
N ALA A 25 3.80 16.06 -7.34
CA ALA A 25 3.00 16.53 -6.22
C ALA A 25 3.20 18.05 -6.00
N PRO A 26 2.14 18.80 -5.64
CA PRO A 26 2.26 20.22 -5.32
C PRO A 26 3.01 20.50 -4.00
N ARG A 27 3.23 19.47 -3.18
CA ARG A 27 3.93 19.53 -1.90
C ARG A 27 4.75 18.25 -1.69
N PRO A 28 5.89 18.31 -0.97
CA PRO A 28 6.61 17.13 -0.54
C PRO A 28 5.72 16.22 0.31
N TRP A 29 5.86 14.92 0.10
CA TRP A 29 5.19 13.92 0.93
C TRP A 29 6.00 13.63 2.19
N ASP A 30 5.29 13.27 3.24
CA ASP A 30 5.82 12.68 4.47
C ASP A 30 5.09 11.36 4.78
N ALA A 31 5.50 10.69 5.86
CA ALA A 31 4.90 9.41 6.28
C ALA A 31 3.38 9.51 6.52
N ALA A 32 2.87 10.65 6.98
CA ALA A 32 1.44 10.87 7.16
C ALA A 32 0.69 10.98 5.83
N THR A 33 1.28 11.63 4.83
CA THR A 33 0.73 11.74 3.48
C THR A 33 0.65 10.35 2.82
N ALA A 34 1.69 9.52 2.96
CA ALA A 34 1.63 8.13 2.52
C ALA A 34 0.59 7.29 3.29
N GLY A 35 0.38 7.57 4.58
CA GLY A 35 -0.70 6.97 5.37
C GLY A 35 -2.09 7.37 4.90
N ALA A 36 -2.28 8.60 4.43
CA ALA A 36 -3.53 9.03 3.80
C ALA A 36 -3.75 8.36 2.45
N GLU A 37 -2.69 8.24 1.64
CA GLU A 37 -2.71 7.50 0.37
C GLU A 37 -3.09 6.03 0.59
N LEU A 38 -2.56 5.39 1.62
CA LEU A 38 -2.92 4.02 1.97
C LEU A 38 -4.44 3.85 2.20
N ALA A 39 -5.10 4.83 2.82
CA ALA A 39 -6.55 4.81 2.99
C ALA A 39 -7.32 4.96 1.67
N VAL A 40 -6.78 5.74 0.72
CA VAL A 40 -7.34 5.85 -0.65
C VAL A 40 -7.28 4.49 -1.34
N GLN A 41 -6.12 3.84 -1.31
CA GLN A 41 -5.90 2.56 -2.00
C GLN A 41 -6.72 1.41 -1.39
N LEU A 42 -6.94 1.41 -0.07
CA LEU A 42 -7.90 0.48 0.54
C LEU A 42 -9.34 0.71 0.05
N GLY A 43 -9.71 1.96 -0.23
CA GLY A 43 -11.00 2.29 -0.82
C GLY A 43 -11.15 1.69 -2.22
N HIS A 44 -10.12 1.80 -3.06
CA HIS A 44 -10.12 1.21 -4.39
C HIS A 44 -10.16 -0.32 -4.34
N LEU A 45 -9.35 -0.94 -3.48
CA LEU A 45 -9.38 -2.38 -3.25
C LEU A 45 -10.77 -2.86 -2.80
N ALA A 46 -11.41 -2.14 -1.87
CA ALA A 46 -12.76 -2.45 -1.42
C ALA A 46 -13.80 -2.35 -2.55
N LEU A 47 -13.63 -1.41 -3.50
CA LEU A 47 -14.47 -1.33 -4.69
C LEU A 47 -14.27 -2.55 -5.60
N CYS A 48 -13.04 -3.01 -5.81
CA CYS A 48 -12.76 -4.24 -6.56
C CYS A 48 -13.42 -5.46 -5.93
N VAL A 49 -13.30 -5.61 -4.61
CA VAL A 49 -13.94 -6.68 -3.85
C VAL A 49 -15.47 -6.61 -3.99
N ALA A 50 -16.06 -5.43 -3.79
CA ALA A 50 -17.50 -5.24 -3.91
C ALA A 50 -18.04 -5.63 -5.31
N ARG A 51 -17.32 -5.26 -6.39
CA ARG A 51 -17.66 -5.68 -7.76
C ARG A 51 -17.62 -7.20 -7.93
N CYS A 52 -16.60 -7.86 -7.37
CA CYS A 52 -16.46 -9.31 -7.44
C CYS A 52 -17.63 -10.05 -6.76
N HIS A 53 -18.23 -9.44 -5.74
CA HIS A 53 -19.45 -9.94 -5.06
C HIS A 53 -20.77 -9.47 -5.71
N GLY A 54 -20.71 -8.85 -6.89
CA GLY A 54 -21.88 -8.42 -7.65
C GLY A 54 -22.61 -7.21 -7.07
N ILE A 55 -21.95 -6.43 -6.21
CA ILE A 55 -22.48 -5.17 -5.69
C ILE A 55 -22.34 -4.10 -6.76
N ASP A 56 -23.42 -3.35 -7.03
CA ASP A 56 -23.37 -2.19 -7.90
C ASP A 56 -22.60 -1.06 -7.21
N VAL A 57 -21.49 -0.65 -7.83
CA VAL A 57 -20.61 0.40 -7.33
C VAL A 57 -20.49 1.59 -8.29
N ALA A 58 -21.36 1.71 -9.29
CA ALA A 58 -21.24 2.73 -10.33
C ALA A 58 -21.11 4.16 -9.76
N ASP A 59 -21.86 4.47 -8.70
CA ASP A 59 -21.85 5.78 -8.04
C ASP A 59 -20.53 6.11 -7.29
N TYR A 60 -19.68 5.10 -7.06
CA TYR A 60 -18.40 5.24 -6.36
C TYR A 60 -17.20 5.21 -7.32
N CYS A 61 -17.44 5.08 -8.62
CA CYS A 61 -16.38 5.01 -9.62
C CYS A 61 -16.13 6.39 -10.25
N ASP A 62 -14.86 6.75 -10.44
CA ASP A 62 -14.47 7.90 -11.25
C ASP A 62 -13.99 7.40 -12.63
N PRO A 63 -14.70 7.68 -13.74
CA PRO A 63 -14.27 7.27 -15.08
C PRO A 63 -12.90 7.82 -15.50
N ALA A 64 -12.43 8.92 -14.89
CA ALA A 64 -11.11 9.48 -15.15
C ALA A 64 -9.99 8.75 -14.40
N ARG A 65 -10.33 7.89 -13.44
CA ARG A 65 -9.41 7.10 -12.62
C ARG A 65 -9.89 5.64 -12.61
N PRO A 66 -9.63 4.90 -13.69
CA PRO A 66 -10.06 3.51 -13.78
C PRO A 66 -9.39 2.70 -12.68
N ILE A 67 -10.22 2.18 -11.75
CA ILE A 67 -9.85 1.21 -10.73
C ILE A 67 -9.91 -0.16 -11.40
N SER A 68 -8.76 -0.85 -11.49
CA SER A 68 -8.57 -2.01 -12.35
C SER A 68 -9.14 -3.29 -11.73
N ASP A 69 -8.31 -4.04 -11.01
CA ASP A 69 -8.62 -5.32 -10.41
C ASP A 69 -7.99 -5.45 -9.01
N ILE A 70 -8.20 -6.60 -8.36
CA ILE A 70 -7.72 -6.81 -6.99
C ILE A 70 -6.18 -6.81 -6.91
N GLY A 71 -5.49 -7.32 -7.94
CA GLY A 71 -4.02 -7.41 -7.95
C GLY A 71 -3.37 -6.03 -7.99
N ASP A 72 -3.82 -5.19 -8.92
CA ASP A 72 -3.32 -3.82 -9.11
C ASP A 72 -3.55 -2.96 -7.86
N GLU A 73 -4.78 -2.94 -7.33
CA GLU A 73 -5.10 -2.12 -6.15
C GLU A 73 -4.38 -2.64 -4.89
N LEU A 74 -4.08 -3.94 -4.81
CA LEU A 74 -3.31 -4.51 -3.71
C LEU A 74 -1.81 -4.20 -3.83
N ALA A 75 -1.28 -4.11 -5.05
CA ALA A 75 0.05 -3.59 -5.32
C ALA A 75 0.17 -2.11 -4.90
N ASP A 76 -0.86 -1.31 -5.14
CA ASP A 76 -0.92 0.10 -4.71
C ASP A 76 -1.02 0.26 -3.18
N VAL A 77 -1.83 -0.57 -2.52
CA VAL A 77 -1.85 -0.67 -1.03
C VAL A 77 -0.44 -0.99 -0.51
N THR A 78 0.25 -1.91 -1.19
CA THR A 78 1.62 -2.31 -0.83
C THR A 78 2.62 -1.18 -1.03
N LEU A 79 2.53 -0.44 -2.15
CA LEU A 79 3.35 0.74 -2.42
C LEU A 79 3.14 1.83 -1.37
N ALA A 80 1.89 2.11 -1.00
CA ALA A 80 1.57 3.10 0.02
C ALA A 80 2.16 2.71 1.38
N ALA A 81 2.05 1.44 1.79
CA ALA A 81 2.65 0.95 3.02
C ALA A 81 4.19 1.05 3.02
N LEU A 82 4.85 0.65 1.92
CA LEU A 82 6.31 0.80 1.76
C LEU A 82 6.74 2.27 1.77
N SER A 83 5.93 3.14 1.18
CA SER A 83 6.18 4.59 1.14
C SER A 83 6.18 5.22 2.52
N ILE A 84 5.32 4.76 3.45
CA ILE A 84 5.36 5.21 4.85
C ILE A 84 6.74 4.90 5.45
N SER A 85 7.21 3.66 5.32
CA SER A 85 8.54 3.23 5.80
C SER A 85 9.69 4.01 5.16
N ILE A 86 9.64 4.26 3.85
CA ILE A 86 10.67 5.01 3.13
C ILE A 86 10.74 6.46 3.62
N LEU A 87 9.59 7.12 3.75
CA LEU A 87 9.51 8.53 4.17
C LEU A 87 9.82 8.72 5.65
N ASP A 88 9.58 7.69 6.47
CA ASP A 88 10.01 7.64 7.88
C ASP A 88 11.51 7.35 8.04
N GLY A 89 12.17 6.82 7.01
CA GLY A 89 13.54 6.34 7.07
C GLY A 89 13.70 5.03 7.87
N ALA A 90 12.62 4.27 8.03
CA ALA A 90 12.56 3.07 8.86
C ALA A 90 11.95 1.90 8.06
N PRO A 91 12.79 1.01 7.47
CA PRO A 91 12.30 -0.09 6.65
C PRO A 91 11.48 -1.09 7.47
N PRO A 92 10.52 -1.81 6.86
CA PRO A 92 9.73 -2.84 7.55
C PRO A 92 10.62 -3.90 8.19
N THR A 93 10.29 -4.32 9.41
CA THR A 93 11.01 -5.41 10.09
C THR A 93 10.52 -6.78 9.61
N ALA A 94 11.43 -7.76 9.58
CA ALA A 94 11.05 -9.16 9.51
C ALA A 94 10.12 -9.46 10.69
N SER A 95 8.95 -10.00 10.41
CA SER A 95 7.90 -10.08 11.40
C SER A 95 7.50 -11.52 11.66
N GLN A 96 7.03 -11.78 12.87
CA GLN A 96 6.59 -13.12 13.26
C GLN A 96 5.27 -13.48 12.59
N ASP A 97 5.11 -14.77 12.29
CA ASP A 97 3.93 -15.35 11.66
C ASP A 97 2.66 -14.95 12.43
N GLY A 98 1.71 -14.35 11.72
CA GLY A 98 0.35 -14.16 12.19
C GLY A 98 -0.51 -15.37 11.86
N GLY A 99 -1.62 -15.56 12.57
CA GLY A 99 -2.59 -16.60 12.20
C GLY A 99 -3.13 -16.38 10.79
N SER A 100 -3.36 -17.48 10.05
CA SER A 100 -4.02 -17.42 8.75
C SER A 100 -5.49 -17.05 8.94
N PRO A 101 -6.02 -16.01 8.26
CA PRO A 101 -7.45 -15.73 8.26
C PRO A 101 -8.21 -16.94 7.67
N GLY A 102 -9.42 -17.19 8.17
CA GLY A 102 -10.27 -18.30 7.73
C GLY A 102 -11.20 -17.95 6.55
N SER A 103 -11.31 -16.66 6.20
CA SER A 103 -12.15 -16.18 5.11
C SER A 103 -11.63 -14.88 4.46
N GLU A 104 -12.14 -14.57 3.27
CA GLU A 104 -11.87 -13.34 2.53
C GLU A 104 -12.21 -12.07 3.33
N ILE A 105 -13.39 -12.04 3.99
CA ILE A 105 -13.82 -10.90 4.80
C ILE A 105 -12.88 -10.72 6.00
N GLU A 106 -12.50 -11.80 6.67
CA GLU A 106 -11.54 -11.73 7.78
C GLU A 106 -10.18 -11.21 7.32
N ALA A 107 -9.71 -11.63 6.14
CA ALA A 107 -8.45 -11.15 5.56
C ALA A 107 -8.53 -9.67 5.19
N LEU A 108 -9.63 -9.20 4.60
CA LEU A 108 -9.84 -7.79 4.29
C LEU A 108 -9.91 -6.93 5.57
N LEU A 109 -10.62 -7.40 6.59
CA LEU A 109 -10.69 -6.73 7.89
C LEU A 109 -9.31 -6.67 8.57
N LEU A 110 -8.53 -7.74 8.49
CA LEU A 110 -7.17 -7.76 9.02
C LEU A 110 -6.26 -6.77 8.28
N LEU A 111 -6.35 -6.72 6.94
CA LEU A 111 -5.65 -5.72 6.12
C LEU A 111 -6.03 -4.30 6.52
N LEU A 112 -7.33 -4.01 6.69
CA LEU A 112 -7.83 -2.70 7.13
C LEU A 112 -7.26 -2.32 8.51
N ILE A 113 -7.25 -3.26 9.47
CA ILE A 113 -6.70 -3.04 10.81
C ILE A 113 -5.20 -2.74 10.72
N CYS A 114 -4.43 -3.54 9.99
CA CYS A 114 -2.99 -3.36 9.85
C CYS A 114 -2.65 -2.03 9.17
N ALA A 115 -3.33 -1.72 8.07
CA ALA A 115 -3.12 -0.48 7.34
C ALA A 115 -3.50 0.76 8.16
N GLY A 116 -4.59 0.69 8.95
CA GLY A 116 -4.95 1.74 9.90
C GLY A 116 -3.86 1.99 10.95
N ARG A 117 -3.20 0.92 11.44
CA ARG A 117 -2.07 1.04 12.36
C ARG A 117 -0.84 1.64 11.69
N ALA A 118 -0.57 1.32 10.43
CA ALA A 118 0.53 1.92 9.67
C ALA A 118 0.30 3.42 9.42
N ALA A 119 -0.92 3.80 9.03
CA ALA A 119 -1.30 5.21 8.89
C ALA A 119 -1.21 5.97 10.22
N GLU A 120 -1.66 5.38 11.33
CA GLU A 120 -1.50 5.96 12.67
C GLU A 120 -0.03 6.14 13.05
N ALA A 121 0.82 5.15 12.79
CA ALA A 121 2.26 5.24 13.05
C ALA A 121 2.91 6.37 12.21
N GLY A 122 2.52 6.51 10.94
CA GLY A 122 2.96 7.61 10.08
C GLY A 122 2.53 8.99 10.60
N LEU A 123 1.29 9.13 11.08
CA LEU A 123 0.80 10.37 11.71
C LEU A 123 1.57 10.74 12.99
N VAL A 124 1.89 9.76 13.82
CA VAL A 124 2.67 9.97 15.05
C VAL A 124 4.10 10.38 14.71
N SER A 125 4.74 9.69 13.77
CA SER A 125 6.12 10.00 13.38
C SER A 125 6.26 11.39 12.75
N ALA A 126 5.29 11.80 11.92
CA ALA A 126 5.24 13.13 11.33
C ALA A 126 4.77 14.23 12.31
N GLY A 127 4.47 13.90 13.57
CA GLY A 127 4.09 14.87 14.60
C GLY A 127 2.67 15.44 14.48
N TYR A 128 1.81 14.85 13.64
CA TYR A 128 0.41 15.26 13.48
C TYR A 128 -0.50 14.74 14.60
N ARG A 129 -0.06 13.71 15.33
CA ARG A 129 -0.84 13.10 16.40
C ARG A 129 0.01 12.93 17.65
N HIS A 130 -0.55 13.29 18.80
CA HIS A 130 0.06 12.93 20.09
C HIS A 130 0.21 11.42 20.18
N GLN A 131 1.29 10.95 20.81
CA GLN A 131 1.44 9.53 21.09
C GLN A 131 0.25 9.08 21.95
N PRO A 132 -0.63 8.20 21.46
CA PRO A 132 -1.82 7.80 22.19
C PRO A 132 -1.43 7.15 23.52
N THR A 133 -2.30 7.22 24.53
CA THR A 133 -2.13 6.45 25.77
C THR A 133 -2.05 4.95 25.43
N GLY A 134 -0.83 4.40 25.43
CA GLY A 134 -0.52 3.05 24.96
C GLY A 134 0.82 2.98 24.23
N THR A 135 1.13 1.81 23.67
CA THR A 135 2.32 1.56 22.84
C THR A 135 1.86 1.15 21.44
N PRO A 136 1.44 2.10 20.57
CA PRO A 136 1.18 1.77 19.18
C PRO A 136 2.45 1.18 18.55
N PRO A 137 2.33 0.24 17.59
CA PRO A 137 3.49 -0.33 16.94
C PRO A 137 4.27 0.78 16.20
N PRO A 138 5.62 0.73 16.22
CA PRO A 138 6.42 1.65 15.44
C PRO A 138 6.21 1.40 13.93
N VAL A 139 6.56 2.40 13.10
CA VAL A 139 6.37 2.35 11.64
C VAL A 139 6.87 1.04 11.01
N PRO A 140 8.09 0.53 11.32
CA PRO A 140 8.57 -0.74 10.76
C PRO A 140 7.65 -1.93 11.02
N GLU A 141 7.14 -2.06 12.24
CA GLU A 141 6.28 -3.19 12.62
C GLU A 141 4.89 -3.07 11.99
N ALA A 142 4.34 -1.85 11.97
CA ALA A 142 3.02 -1.58 11.40
C ALA A 142 3.00 -1.79 9.87
N CYS A 143 4.03 -1.31 9.17
CA CYS A 143 4.16 -1.51 7.73
C CYS A 143 4.38 -2.99 7.42
N ALA A 144 5.26 -3.70 8.15
CA ALA A 144 5.45 -5.13 7.97
C ALA A 144 4.14 -5.92 8.16
N ALA A 145 3.34 -5.58 9.17
CA ALA A 145 2.04 -6.21 9.42
C ALA A 145 1.07 -5.98 8.25
N THR A 146 1.08 -4.78 7.67
CA THR A 146 0.28 -4.44 6.48
C THR A 146 0.68 -5.28 5.27
N LEU A 147 1.99 -5.40 5.00
CA LEU A 147 2.50 -6.22 3.90
C LEU A 147 2.12 -7.70 4.04
N ARG A 148 2.15 -8.25 5.25
CA ARG A 148 1.72 -9.64 5.50
C ARG A 148 0.22 -9.83 5.33
N ALA A 149 -0.58 -8.86 5.77
CA ALA A 149 -2.02 -8.91 5.58
C ALA A 149 -2.36 -8.82 4.08
N ALA A 150 -1.63 -8.01 3.31
CA ALA A 150 -1.75 -7.94 1.86
C ALA A 150 -1.35 -9.26 1.19
N ASP A 151 -0.20 -9.87 1.52
CA ASP A 151 0.19 -11.20 0.97
C ASP A 151 -0.83 -12.30 1.31
N HIS A 152 -1.38 -12.28 2.52
CA HIS A 152 -2.46 -13.21 2.88
C HIS A 152 -3.73 -12.98 2.06
N PHE A 153 -4.12 -11.71 1.87
CA PHE A 153 -5.28 -11.36 1.07
C PHE A 153 -5.08 -11.80 -0.39
N ALA A 154 -3.93 -11.49 -0.99
CA ALA A 154 -3.57 -11.90 -2.35
C ALA A 154 -3.74 -13.42 -2.58
N ARG A 155 -3.27 -14.24 -1.62
CA ARG A 155 -3.34 -15.70 -1.70
C ARG A 155 -4.76 -16.25 -1.73
N LEU A 156 -5.75 -15.53 -1.18
CA LEU A 156 -7.15 -15.95 -1.25
C LEU A 156 -7.74 -15.81 -2.67
N PHE A 157 -7.08 -15.02 -3.52
CA PHE A 157 -7.44 -14.81 -4.92
C PHE A 157 -6.44 -15.46 -5.90
N ASP A 158 -5.60 -16.37 -5.40
CA ASP A 158 -4.54 -17.02 -6.19
C ASP A 158 -3.55 -16.03 -6.86
N LEU A 159 -3.31 -14.88 -6.22
CA LEU A 159 -2.39 -13.84 -6.69
C LEU A 159 -1.00 -13.95 -6.04
N ASP A 160 0.04 -13.63 -6.81
CA ASP A 160 1.42 -13.47 -6.33
C ASP A 160 1.70 -11.96 -6.15
N LEU A 161 1.63 -11.49 -4.90
CA LEU A 161 1.76 -10.06 -4.60
C LEU A 161 3.09 -9.44 -5.08
N PRO A 162 4.26 -10.08 -4.92
CA PRO A 162 5.49 -9.63 -5.56
C PRO A 162 5.39 -9.49 -7.09
N GLU A 163 4.72 -10.42 -7.79
CA GLU A 163 4.50 -10.29 -9.25
C GLU A 163 3.57 -9.12 -9.60
N GLU A 164 2.44 -8.97 -8.91
CA GLU A 164 1.52 -7.83 -9.09
C GLU A 164 2.23 -6.49 -8.84
N PHE A 165 3.06 -6.43 -7.80
CA PHE A 165 3.84 -5.23 -7.49
C PHE A 165 4.86 -4.88 -8.58
N ARG A 166 5.53 -5.89 -9.17
CA ARG A 166 6.44 -5.67 -10.30
C ARG A 166 5.70 -5.16 -11.54
N ALA A 167 4.52 -5.71 -11.83
CA ALA A 167 3.69 -5.25 -12.95
C ALA A 167 3.27 -3.78 -12.77
N MET A 168 2.74 -3.42 -11.60
CA MET A 168 2.40 -2.03 -11.24
C MET A 168 3.62 -1.10 -11.35
N TYR A 169 4.78 -1.53 -10.84
CA TYR A 169 6.02 -0.76 -10.95
C TYR A 169 6.40 -0.46 -12.40
N ASP A 170 6.30 -1.45 -13.29
CA ASP A 170 6.63 -1.29 -14.71
C ASP A 170 5.66 -0.33 -15.43
N ASP A 171 4.37 -0.37 -15.08
CA ASP A 171 3.37 0.58 -15.59
C ASP A 171 3.62 2.00 -15.07
N ALA A 172 3.83 2.17 -13.77
CA ALA A 172 4.12 3.46 -13.15
C ALA A 172 5.43 4.09 -13.68
N SER A 173 6.46 3.27 -13.88
CA SER A 173 7.74 3.69 -14.45
C SER A 173 7.60 4.15 -15.90
N ARG A 174 6.83 3.41 -16.72
CA ARG A 174 6.52 3.84 -18.10
C ARG A 174 5.77 5.16 -18.13
N PHE A 175 4.81 5.36 -17.22
CA PHE A 175 4.12 6.62 -17.06
C PHE A 175 5.10 7.77 -16.76
N LEU A 176 5.97 7.61 -15.76
CA LEU A 176 6.98 8.60 -15.39
C LEU A 176 7.91 8.97 -16.56
N CYS A 177 8.41 7.98 -17.30
CA CYS A 177 9.25 8.21 -18.48
C CYS A 177 8.51 9.02 -19.57
N SER A 178 7.24 8.70 -19.84
CA SER A 178 6.43 9.43 -20.82
C SER A 178 6.15 10.88 -20.39
N HIS A 179 5.96 11.10 -19.08
CA HIS A 179 5.65 12.40 -18.51
C HIS A 179 6.87 13.32 -18.48
N GLN A 180 8.05 12.78 -18.16
CA GLN A 180 9.32 13.52 -18.20
C GLN A 180 9.72 13.90 -19.63
N GLY A 181 9.49 13.02 -20.61
CA GLY A 181 9.73 13.31 -22.03
C GLY A 181 8.80 14.35 -22.66
N ALA A 182 7.64 14.62 -22.04
CA ALA A 182 6.69 15.64 -22.49
C ALA A 182 6.97 17.05 -21.93
N GLN A 183 7.90 17.19 -20.99
CA GLN A 183 8.29 18.46 -20.36
C GLN A 183 9.57 19.08 -20.93
N THR A 184 10.19 18.46 -21.94
CA THR A 184 11.35 18.97 -22.70
C THR A 184 10.95 19.46 -24.09
#